data_AF-A0A2W4K418-F1
#
_entry.id   AF-A0A2W4K418-F1
#
_cell.length_a   1.000
_cell.length_b   1.000
_cell.length_c   1.000
_cell.angle_alpha   90.00
_cell.angle_beta   90.00
_cell.angle_gamma   90.00
#
_symmetry.space_group_name_H-M   'P 1'
#
loop_
_entity.id
_entity.type
_entity.pdbx_description
1 polymer ?
#
loop_
_entity_poly.entity_id
_entity_poly.type
_entity_poly.pdbx_seq_one_letter_code
_entity_poly.pdbx_strand_id
1 'polypeptide(L)' 'MKLHYGWVNAPQPGPGWWGGWVEREGGIYSFALDLGIREAADAPRREALGRAALQLLGIRP' A
#
# COMPACT_ATOMS: atom_id res chain seq x y z
N MET A 1 -11.08 -7.47 -3.63
CA MET A 1 -9.82 -6.73 -3.36
C MET A 1 -8.63 -7.58 -3.78
N LYS A 2 -7.89 -7.12 -4.79
CA LYS A 2 -6.59 -7.70 -5.16
C LYS A 2 -5.49 -6.76 -4.68
N LEU A 3 -4.42 -7.31 -4.12
CA LEU A 3 -3.30 -6.55 -3.58
C LEU A 3 -2.00 -6.97 -4.26
N HIS A 4 -1.11 -6.02 -4.44
CA HIS A 4 0.23 -6.24 -4.95
C HIS A 4 1.23 -5.52 -4.04
N TYR A 5 2.30 -6.23 -3.72
CA TYR A 5 3.36 -5.78 -2.83
C TYR A 5 4.69 -5.92 -3.56
N GLY A 6 5.62 -5.03 -3.25
CA GLY A 6 7.01 -5.30 -3.57
C GLY A 6 7.95 -4.23 -3.05
N TRP A 7 9.23 -4.49 -3.17
CA TRP A 7 10.27 -3.68 -2.55
C TRP A 7 11.55 -3.81 -3.37
N VAL A 8 12.13 -2.69 -3.78
CA VAL A 8 13.50 -2.67 -4.29
C VAL A 8 14.44 -2.72 -3.09
N ASN A 9 15.13 -3.84 -2.88
CA ASN A 9 16.02 -4.06 -1.74
C ASN A 9 17.47 -4.38 -2.11
N ALA A 10 17.82 -4.30 -3.40
CA ALA A 10 19.18 -4.49 -3.91
C ALA A 10 19.40 -3.62 -5.17
N PRO A 11 20.62 -3.08 -5.39
CA PRO A 11 21.82 -3.17 -4.53
C PRO A 11 21.78 -2.25 -3.29
N GLN A 12 20.81 -1.34 -3.20
CA GLN A 12 20.58 -0.47 -2.05
C GLN A 12 19.09 -0.54 -1.62
N PRO A 13 18.76 -0.16 -0.37
CA PRO A 13 17.37 0.01 0.03
C PRO A 13 16.67 1.03 -0.87
N GLY A 14 15.49 0.67 -1.36
CA GLY A 14 14.70 1.47 -2.27
C GLY A 14 13.22 1.48 -1.88
N PRO A 15 12.37 2.03 -2.76
CA PRO A 15 10.95 2.14 -2.49
C PRO A 15 10.30 0.76 -2.38
N GLY A 16 9.35 0.65 -1.46
CA GLY A 16 8.39 -0.43 -1.43
C GLY A 16 7.01 0.07 -1.80
N TRP A 17 6.31 -0.73 -2.58
CA TRP A 17 4.97 -0.44 -3.05
C TRP A 17 3.93 -1.32 -2.40
N TRP A 18 2.75 -0.74 -2.24
CA TRP A 18 1.50 -1.42 -1.92
C TRP A 18 0.41 -0.84 -2.81
N GLY A 19 -0.08 -1.67 -3.74
CA GLY A 19 -1.10 -1.26 -4.70
C GLY A 19 -2.23 -2.27 -4.77
N GLY A 20 -3.37 -1.84 -5.31
CA GLY A 20 -4.54 -2.69 -5.43
C GLY A 20 -5.79 -1.90 -5.73
N TRP A 21 -6.93 -2.52 -5.44
CA TRP A 21 -8.22 -1.85 -5.52
C TRP A 21 -9.20 -2.34 -4.46
N VAL A 22 -10.09 -1.46 -4.03
CA VAL A 22 -11.24 -1.77 -3.19
C VAL A 22 -12.50 -1.71 -4.05
N GLU A 23 -13.34 -2.73 -3.95
CA GLU A 23 -14.69 -2.71 -4.52
C GLU A 23 -15.65 -2.25 -3.42
N ARG A 24 -16.40 -1.18 -3.66
CA ARG A 24 -17.38 -0.63 -2.73
C ARG A 24 -18.50 0.05 -3.49
N GLU A 25 -19.75 -0.20 -3.10
CA GLU A 25 -20.94 0.44 -3.68
C GLU A 25 -21.04 0.32 -5.22
N GLY A 26 -20.55 -0.80 -5.78
CA GLY A 26 -20.51 -1.01 -7.23
C GLY A 26 -19.39 -0.25 -7.95
N GLY A 27 -18.58 0.54 -7.25
CA GLY A 27 -17.39 1.22 -7.75
C GLY A 27 -16.09 0.47 -7.45
N ILE A 28 -15.07 0.75 -8.27
CA ILE A 28 -13.70 0.25 -8.09
C ILE A 28 -12.80 1.44 -7.73
N TYR A 29 -12.18 1.37 -6.55
CA TYR A 29 -11.26 2.38 -6.03
C TYR A 29 -9.83 1.82 -6.08
N SER A 30 -9.12 2.12 -7.16
CA SER A 30 -7.72 1.73 -7.34
C SER A 30 -6.79 2.65 -6.55
N PHE A 31 -5.71 2.09 -6.00
CA PHE A 31 -4.70 2.83 -5.26
C PHE A 31 -3.30 2.28 -5.53
N ALA A 32 -2.32 3.16 -5.41
CA ALA A 32 -0.91 2.85 -5.40
C ALA A 32 -0.24 3.70 -4.32
N LEU A 33 0.51 3.05 -3.43
CA LEU A 33 1.27 3.69 -2.37
C LEU A 33 2.72 3.27 -2.47
N ASP A 34 3.60 4.26 -2.61
CA ASP A 34 5.05 4.09 -2.55
C ASP A 34 5.59 4.66 -1.23
N LEU A 35 6.43 3.88 -0.55
CA LEU A 35 7.06 4.26 0.71
C LEU A 35 8.56 3.95 0.63
N GLY A 36 9.41 4.84 1.11
CA GLY A 36 10.82 4.50 1.35
C GLY A 36 10.92 3.42 2.43
N ILE A 37 11.54 2.28 2.11
CA ILE A 37 11.82 1.21 3.07
C ILE A 37 13.34 1.17 3.28
N ARG A 38 13.78 1.49 4.51
CA ARG A 38 15.21 1.51 4.86
C ARG A 38 15.66 0.17 5.41
N GLU A 39 14.78 -0.49 6.14
CA GLU A 39 15.00 -1.81 6.72
C GLU A 39 13.74 -2.68 6.61
N ALA A 40 13.88 -4.00 6.76
CA ALA A 40 12.76 -4.93 6.63
C ALA A 40 11.60 -4.62 7.61
N ALA A 41 11.89 -4.04 8.77
CA ALA A 41 10.89 -3.63 9.75
C ALA A 41 10.01 -2.45 9.30
N ASP A 42 10.43 -1.68 8.28
CA ASP A 42 9.60 -0.65 7.67
C ASP A 42 8.56 -1.25 6.71
N ALA A 43 8.82 -2.43 6.15
CA ALA A 43 7.99 -3.01 5.09
C ALA A 43 6.51 -3.22 5.45
N PRO A 44 6.12 -3.59 6.68
CA PRO A 44 4.71 -3.67 7.07
C PRO A 44 4.00 -2.30 7.09
N ARG A 45 4.74 -1.19 7.22
CA ARG A 45 4.17 0.16 7.39
C ARG A 45 3.40 0.64 6.16
N ARG A 46 3.80 0.23 4.95
CA ARG A 46 3.08 0.58 3.71
C ARG A 46 1.62 0.12 3.75
N GLU A 47 1.36 -1.09 4.23
CA GLU A 47 0.00 -1.61 4.30
C GLU A 47 -0.78 -0.94 5.42
N ALA A 48 -0.17 -0.79 6.61
CA ALA A 48 -0.82 -0.11 7.73
C ALA A 48 -1.23 1.32 7.38
N LEU A 49 -0.31 2.10 6.79
CA LEU A 49 -0.55 3.47 6.34
C LEU A 49 -1.63 3.52 5.26
N GLY A 50 -1.52 2.66 4.25
CA GLY A 50 -2.47 2.64 3.15
C GLY A 50 -3.88 2.23 3.58
N ARG A 51 -4.02 1.30 4.53
CA ARG A 51 -5.32 0.97 5.13
C ARG A 51 -5.90 2.14 5.91
N ALA A 52 -5.10 2.82 6.72
CA ALA A 52 -5.54 4.02 7.45
C ALA A 52 -5.98 5.13 6.50
N ALA A 53 -5.24 5.37 5.40
CA ALA A 53 -5.61 6.36 4.39
C ALA A 53 -6.95 6.02 3.71
N LEU A 54 -7.14 4.76 3.31
CA LEU A 54 -8.42 4.32 2.71
C LEU A 54 -9.59 4.47 3.70
N GLN A 55 -9.36 4.28 4.99
CA GLN A 55 -10.37 4.49 6.03
C GLN A 55 -10.74 5.97 6.18
N LEU A 56 -9.72 6.85 6.24
CA LEU A 56 -9.92 8.31 6.28
C LEU A 56 -10.66 8.83 5.04
N LEU A 57 -10.44 8.22 3.88
CA LEU A 57 -11.14 8.53 2.63
C LEU A 57 -12.55 7.91 2.56
N GLY A 58 -12.97 7.14 3.55
CA GLY A 58 -14.27 6.46 3.55
C GLY A 58 -14.39 5.35 2.49
N ILE A 59 -13.27 4.87 1.93
CA ILE A 59 -13.26 3.82 0.90
C ILE A 59 -13.38 2.44 1.54
N ARG A 60 -12.98 2.31 2.81
CA ARG A 60 -13.14 1.09 3.62
C ARG A 60 -13.57 1.44 5.05
N PRO A 61 -14.27 0.53 5.75
CA PRO A 61 -14.46 0.66 7.19
C PRO A 61 -13.15 0.55 7.96
#